data_AF-A0A519Z0T4-F1
#
_entry.id   AF-A0A519Z0T4-F1
#
_cell.length_a   1.000
_cell.length_b   1.000
_cell.length_c   1.000
_cell.angle_alpha   90.00
_cell.angle_beta   90.00
_cell.angle_gamma   90.00
#
_symmetry.space_group_name_H-M   'P 1'
#
loop_
_entity.id
_entity.type
_entity.pdbx_description
1 polymer ?
#
loop_
_entity_poly.entity_id
_entity_poly.type
_entity_poly.pdbx_seq_one_letter_code
_entity_poly.pdbx_strand_id
1 'polypeptide(L)'
;MTDAAQQPPALPDRLSIDPRSAHHDAAVFEHDIGIRFNDKERFDVEEYCVSEGWIKVPAGKKVDRKGKPLLLTLKGKVEAFYK
;
A
#
# COMPACT_ATOMS: atom_id res chain seq x y z
N MET A 1 -14.88 -30.78 -13.25
CA MET A 1 -15.37 -29.39 -13.35
C MET A 1 -14.25 -28.52 -12.80
N THR A 2 -13.59 -27.75 -13.66
CA THR A 2 -12.43 -26.93 -13.31
C THR A 2 -12.88 -25.75 -12.48
N ASP A 3 -12.56 -25.80 -11.19
CA ASP A 3 -12.71 -24.70 -10.27
C ASP A 3 -11.76 -23.60 -10.73
N ALA A 4 -12.29 -22.60 -11.43
CA ALA A 4 -11.56 -21.40 -11.78
C ALA A 4 -11.41 -20.59 -10.49
N ALA A 5 -10.52 -21.05 -9.60
CA ALA A 5 -10.18 -20.37 -8.38
C ALA A 5 -9.87 -18.92 -8.73
N GLN A 6 -10.74 -17.99 -8.31
CA GLN A 6 -10.54 -16.55 -8.42
C GLN A 6 -9.12 -16.23 -7.92
N GLN A 7 -8.17 -16.07 -8.85
CA GLN A 7 -6.87 -15.53 -8.50
C GLN A 7 -7.10 -14.07 -8.15
N PRO A 8 -6.64 -13.62 -6.98
CA PRO A 8 -6.74 -12.21 -6.62
C PRO A 8 -6.04 -11.38 -7.72
N PRO A 9 -6.56 -10.17 -8.02
CA PRO A 9 -6.01 -9.33 -9.07
C PRO A 9 -4.51 -9.11 -8.85
N ALA A 10 -3.71 -8.90 -9.89
CA ALA A 10 -2.30 -8.61 -9.68
C ALA A 10 -2.15 -7.30 -8.87
N LEU A 11 -1.28 -7.30 -7.85
CA LEU A 11 -1.00 -6.09 -7.07
C LEU A 11 -0.40 -5.02 -8.00
N PRO A 12 -0.96 -3.79 -8.01
CA PRO A 12 -0.45 -2.74 -8.87
C PRO A 12 0.92 -2.25 -8.39
N ASP A 13 1.69 -1.68 -9.31
CA ASP A 13 3.02 -1.12 -9.03
C ASP A 13 2.96 0.00 -7.98
N ARG A 14 1.88 0.79 -8.01
CA ARG A 14 1.57 1.84 -7.05
C ARG A 14 0.15 1.69 -6.55
N LEU A 15 -0.02 1.63 -5.24
CA LEU A 15 -1.32 1.52 -4.57
C LEU A 15 -1.39 2.52 -3.41
N SER A 16 -2.54 3.16 -3.26
CA SER A 16 -2.84 4.09 -2.17
C SER A 16 -4.13 3.71 -1.47
N ILE A 17 -4.15 3.82 -0.14
CA ILE A 17 -5.36 3.58 0.64
C ILE A 17 -6.34 4.76 0.61
N ASP A 18 -5.89 5.97 0.24
CA ASP A 18 -6.76 7.16 0.16
C ASP A 18 -7.66 7.05 -1.09
N PRO A 19 -9.00 6.95 -0.95
CA PRO A 19 -9.92 6.85 -2.08
C PRO A 19 -9.91 8.06 -3.03
N ARG A 20 -9.29 9.17 -2.61
CA ARG A 20 -9.13 10.38 -3.43
C ARG A 20 -7.89 10.32 -4.32
N SER A 21 -7.02 9.33 -4.13
CA SER A 21 -5.84 9.11 -4.96
C SER A 21 -6.21 8.45 -6.28
N ALA A 22 -5.53 8.81 -7.37
CA ALA A 22 -5.66 8.14 -8.66
C ALA A 22 -5.12 6.69 -8.64
N HIS A 23 -4.41 6.32 -7.58
CA HIS A 23 -3.81 4.99 -7.38
C HIS A 23 -4.57 4.17 -6.33
N HIS A 24 -5.82 4.52 -6.05
CA HIS A 24 -6.68 3.73 -5.18
C HIS A 24 -7.42 2.66 -5.99
N ASP A 25 -7.35 1.41 -5.55
CA ASP A 25 -8.07 0.30 -6.16
C ASP A 25 -8.81 -0.51 -5.09
N ALA A 26 -10.14 -0.35 -5.07
CA ALA A 26 -11.00 -1.01 -4.09
C ALA A 26 -11.00 -2.54 -4.22
N ALA A 27 -10.84 -3.07 -5.44
CA ALA A 27 -10.87 -4.52 -5.68
C ALA A 27 -9.67 -5.22 -5.04
N VAL A 28 -8.53 -4.54 -4.99
CA VAL A 28 -7.32 -5.06 -4.33
C VAL A 28 -7.51 -5.10 -2.81
N PHE A 29 -8.21 -4.11 -2.24
CA PHE A 29 -8.51 -4.04 -0.81
C PHE A 29 -9.62 -4.99 -0.34
N GLU A 30 -10.28 -5.73 -1.24
CA GLU A 30 -11.14 -6.86 -0.86
C GLU A 30 -10.32 -8.03 -0.28
N HIS A 31 -9.01 -8.03 -0.52
CA HIS A 31 -8.06 -9.00 0.00
C HIS A 31 -7.13 -8.34 1.02
N ASP A 32 -6.64 -9.12 1.98
CA ASP A 32 -5.62 -8.62 2.92
C ASP A 32 -4.29 -8.45 2.19
N ILE A 33 -3.70 -7.25 2.30
CA ILE A 33 -2.43 -6.90 1.66
C ILE A 33 -1.38 -6.64 2.73
N GLY A 34 -0.22 -7.27 2.59
CA GLY A 34 0.99 -7.00 3.38
C GLY A 34 2.04 -6.26 2.55
N ILE A 35 2.74 -5.31 3.19
CA ILE A 35 3.89 -4.64 2.58
C ILE A 35 5.16 -5.01 3.34
N ARG A 36 6.18 -5.48 2.61
CA ARG A 36 7.53 -5.69 3.13
C ARG A 36 8.42 -4.57 2.64
N PHE A 37 8.96 -3.80 3.59
CA PHE A 37 9.85 -2.69 3.34
C PHE A 37 11.21 -2.95 3.99
N ASN A 38 12.26 -3.02 3.18
CA ASN A 38 13.62 -3.38 3.62
C ASN A 38 13.61 -4.63 4.52
N ASP A 39 13.01 -5.71 4.00
CA ASP A 39 12.88 -7.03 4.65
C ASP A 39 12.08 -7.03 5.97
N LYS A 40 11.35 -5.95 6.26
CA LYS A 40 10.45 -5.84 7.42
C LYS A 40 9.01 -5.65 6.98
N GLU A 41 8.10 -6.44 7.53
CA GLU A 41 6.66 -6.27 7.29
C GLU A 41 6.16 -4.99 7.98
N ARG A 42 5.34 -4.23 7.25
CA ARG A 42 4.74 -2.96 7.66
C ARG A 42 3.25 -3.00 7.35
N PHE A 43 2.47 -2.49 8.29
CA PHE A 43 1.00 -2.41 8.21
C PHE A 43 0.49 -0.97 8.29
N ASP A 44 1.39 -0.02 8.57
CA ASP A 44 1.15 1.41 8.66
C ASP A 44 1.38 2.14 7.32
N VAL A 45 1.43 1.39 6.22
CA VAL A 45 1.69 1.95 4.88
C VAL A 45 0.40 2.53 4.31
N GLU A 46 0.44 3.82 3.99
CA GLU A 46 -0.66 4.56 3.36
C GLU A 46 -0.59 4.49 1.83
N GLU A 47 0.62 4.42 1.29
CA GLU A 47 0.86 4.32 -0.16
C GLU A 47 2.22 3.68 -0.41
N TYR A 48 2.36 2.93 -1.49
CA TYR A 48 3.65 2.41 -1.94
C TYR A 48 3.86 2.61 -3.44
N CYS A 49 5.11 2.61 -3.88
CA CYS A 49 5.52 2.49 -5.27
C CYS A 49 6.69 1.50 -5.36
N VAL A 50 6.49 0.37 -6.03
CA VAL A 50 7.49 -0.69 -6.16
C VAL A 50 8.59 -0.28 -7.14
N SER A 51 8.21 0.22 -8.32
CA SER A 51 9.16 0.68 -9.35
C SER A 51 10.08 1.79 -8.88
N GLU A 52 9.55 2.78 -8.16
CA GLU A 52 10.34 3.89 -7.62
C GLU A 52 10.97 3.56 -6.25
N GLY A 53 10.61 2.44 -5.63
CA GLY A 53 11.19 1.96 -4.38
C GLY A 53 10.92 2.87 -3.18
N TRP A 54 9.65 3.23 -2.93
CA TRP A 54 9.29 3.99 -1.74
C TRP A 54 7.93 3.62 -1.16
N ILE A 55 7.76 3.94 0.13
CA ILE A 55 6.48 3.87 0.84
C ILE A 55 6.18 5.21 1.50
N LYS A 56 4.89 5.54 1.67
CA LYS A 56 4.41 6.62 2.53
C LYS A 56 3.83 6.02 3.80
N VAL A 57 4.27 6.53 4.93
CA VAL A 57 3.80 6.13 6.26
C VAL A 57 3.43 7.38 7.05
N PRO A 58 2.46 7.31 7.97
CA PRO A 58 2.13 8.43 8.83
C PRO A 58 3.29 8.73 9.80
N ALA A 59 3.57 10.02 10.00
CA ALA A 59 4.59 10.54 10.90
C ALA A 59 4.12 10.49 12.38
N GLY A 60 3.79 9.29 12.86
CA GLY A 60 3.18 9.10 14.17
C GLY A 60 1.84 9.83 14.28
N LYS A 61 1.65 10.61 15.35
CA LYS A 61 0.40 11.33 15.64
C LYS A 61 0.32 12.75 15.02
N LYS A 62 1.25 13.11 14.14
CA LYS A 62 1.29 14.45 13.56
C LYS A 62 0.28 14.58 12.43
N VAL A 63 -0.47 15.67 12.43
CA VAL A 63 -1.43 16.01 11.37
C VAL A 63 -1.04 17.33 10.69
N ASP A 64 -1.46 17.49 9.43
CA ASP A 64 -1.33 18.71 8.67
C ASP A 64 -2.36 19.78 9.11
N ARG A 65 -2.32 20.95 8.47
CA ARG A 65 -3.25 22.06 8.76
C ARG A 65 -4.73 21.72 8.47
N LYS A 66 -5.00 20.65 7.73
CA LYS A 66 -6.33 20.17 7.35
C LYS A 66 -6.75 18.95 8.19
N GLY A 67 -5.96 18.57 9.21
CA GLY A 67 -6.23 17.43 10.08
C GLY A 67 -5.89 16.06 9.47
N LYS A 68 -5.22 16.01 8.31
CA LYS A 68 -4.78 14.75 7.71
C LYS A 68 -3.45 14.28 8.32
N PRO A 69 -3.21 12.97 8.47
CA PRO A 69 -1.91 12.47 8.89
C PRO A 69 -0.78 13.03 8.03
N LEU A 70 0.29 13.50 8.67
CA LEU A 70 1.48 13.93 7.95
C LEU A 70 2.19 12.67 7.43
N LEU A 71 2.32 12.52 6.11
CA LEU A 71 2.98 11.35 5.52
C LEU A 71 4.49 11.60 5.34
N LEU A 72 5.29 10.60 5.67
CA LEU A 72 6.72 10.53 5.40
C LEU A 72 6.99 9.53 4.29
N THR A 73 7.77 9.94 3.30
CA THR A 73 8.25 9.03 2.25
C THR A 73 9.53 8.36 2.73
N LEU A 74 9.51 7.03 2.82
CA LEU A 74 10.68 6.20 3.09
C LEU A 74 11.10 5.51 1.79
N LYS A 75 12.37 5.62 1.42
CA LYS A 75 12.95 4.98 0.23
C LYS A 75 13.63 3.67 0.61
N GLY A 76 13.46 2.64 -0.22
CA GLY A 76 14.01 1.32 0.03
C GLY A 76 13.37 0.24 -0.85
N LYS A 77 13.73 -1.01 -0.57
CA LYS A 77 13.14 -2.17 -1.23
C LYS A 77 11.69 -2.33 -0.77
N VAL A 78 10.76 -2.35 -1.73
CA VAL A 78 9.32 -2.50 -1.49
C VAL A 78 8.86 -3.79 -2.14
N GLU A 79 8.17 -4.65 -1.38
CA GLU A 79 7.52 -5.84 -1.89
C GLU A 79 6.10 -5.90 -1.34
N ALA A 80 5.10 -5.86 -2.24
CA ALA A 80 3.70 -6.04 -1.89
C ALA A 80 3.30 -7.49 -2.10
N PHE A 81 2.50 -8.06 -1.20
CA PHE A 81 2.03 -9.44 -1.28
C PHE A 81 0.62 -9.57 -0.68
N TYR A 82 -0.13 -10.56 -1.16
CA TYR A 82 -1.40 -10.96 -0.53
C TYR A 82 -1.13 -11.80 0.72
N LYS A 83 -1.89 -11.54 1.78
CA LYS A 83 -1.79 -12.23 3.06
C LYS A 83 -2.84 -13.34 3.18
#